data_AF-A0A2V8KXK1-F1
#
_entry.id   AF-A0A2V8KXK1-F1
#
_cell.length_a   1.000
_cell.length_b   1.000
_cell.length_c   1.000
_cell.angle_alpha   90.00
_cell.angle_beta   90.00
_cell.angle_gamma   90.00
#
_symmetry.space_group_name_H-M   'P 1'
#
loop_
_entity.id
_entity.type
_entity.pdbx_description
1 polymer ?
#
loop_
_entity_poly.entity_id
_entity_poly.type
_entity_poly.pdbx_seq_one_letter_code
_entity_poly.pdbx_strand_id
1 'polypeptide(L)'
;MHHRSQSHSPLRRGGGFRPARPDLALVTERRKNRMRKVYIAAVLISSAAILLSSPLFREVTAAHDEDKEQHLFVWAGDQARANADFLAVINFDQHSKHYGDVITTFPLPNPGASGNEPHHVGLSADGNVLAAGGLLSVLKGQNEIFFFDVSNPNRPRFLSSANPLRTSFRLSRMEGSW
;
A
#
# COMPACT_ATOMS: atom_id res chain seq x y z
N MET A 1 60.86 -62.29 69.16
CA MET A 1 59.91 -61.92 68.08
C MET A 1 58.55 -61.60 68.71
N HIS A 2 58.12 -60.34 68.55
CA HIS A 2 56.82 -59.69 68.68
C HIS A 2 55.73 -60.05 69.73
N HIS A 3 55.48 -59.03 70.58
CA HIS A 3 54.22 -58.55 71.17
C HIS A 3 52.97 -58.65 70.28
N ARG A 4 51.77 -58.84 70.88
CA ARG A 4 50.76 -57.75 71.00
C ARG A 4 49.58 -58.08 71.93
N SER A 5 49.31 -57.11 72.81
CA SER A 5 48.14 -56.96 73.67
C SER A 5 46.90 -56.53 72.86
N GLN A 6 45.71 -57.04 73.21
CA GLN A 6 44.43 -56.59 72.66
C GLN A 6 43.79 -55.58 73.63
N SER A 7 43.54 -54.36 73.15
CA SER A 7 42.75 -53.33 73.83
C SER A 7 41.56 -52.91 72.96
N HIS A 8 40.43 -52.69 73.64
CA HIS A 8 39.11 -52.28 73.15
C HIS A 8 39.05 -51.10 72.16
N SER A 9 37.99 -51.07 71.34
CA SER A 9 37.27 -49.85 70.93
C SER A 9 35.83 -50.18 70.45
N PRO A 10 34.80 -49.42 70.83
CA PRO A 10 33.42 -49.65 70.41
C PRO A 10 33.08 -48.93 69.09
N LEU A 11 32.07 -49.49 68.41
CA LEU A 11 31.56 -49.12 67.09
C LEU A 11 31.08 -47.65 66.98
N ARG A 12 31.53 -47.00 65.89
CA ARG A 12 31.12 -45.66 65.45
C ARG A 12 29.72 -45.71 64.82
N ARG A 13 28.77 -44.93 65.34
CA ARG A 13 27.42 -44.73 64.76
C ARG A 13 27.54 -44.07 63.37
N GLY A 14 27.04 -44.73 62.34
CA GLY A 14 26.81 -44.15 61.02
C GLY A 14 25.57 -43.24 61.04
N GLY A 15 25.77 -41.93 60.92
CA GLY A 15 24.71 -40.96 60.66
C GLY A 15 24.36 -40.97 59.17
N GLY A 16 23.21 -41.56 58.82
CA GLY A 16 22.68 -41.50 57.46
C GLY A 16 22.17 -40.11 57.13
N PHE A 17 22.73 -39.49 56.10
CA PHE A 17 22.21 -38.27 55.49
C PHE A 17 20.88 -38.61 54.77
N ARG A 18 19.75 -38.19 55.33
CA ARG A 18 18.45 -38.27 54.67
C ARG A 18 18.27 -37.02 53.79
N PRO A 19 18.10 -37.14 52.46
CA PRO A 19 17.77 -35.99 51.65
C PRO A 19 16.41 -35.44 52.09
N ALA A 20 16.31 -34.10 52.21
CA ALA A 20 15.05 -33.42 52.51
C ALA A 20 14.00 -33.82 51.46
N ARG A 21 12.88 -34.39 51.89
CA ARG A 21 11.74 -34.64 51.01
C ARG A 21 11.25 -33.28 50.52
N PRO A 22 11.14 -33.05 49.20
CA PRO A 22 10.59 -31.80 48.71
C PRO A 22 9.16 -31.65 49.23
N ASP A 23 8.86 -30.45 49.73
CA ASP A 23 7.54 -30.12 50.23
C ASP A 23 6.52 -30.29 49.09
N LEU A 24 5.66 -31.31 49.22
CA LEU A 24 4.66 -31.68 48.23
C LEU A 24 3.72 -30.51 47.93
N ALA A 25 3.50 -29.61 48.90
CA ALA A 25 2.68 -28.41 48.72
C ALA A 25 3.34 -27.38 47.78
N LEU A 26 4.66 -27.22 47.85
CA LEU A 26 5.39 -26.32 46.95
C LEU A 26 5.46 -26.87 45.52
N VAL A 27 5.57 -28.20 45.38
CA VAL A 27 5.57 -28.87 44.07
C VAL A 27 4.20 -28.76 43.39
N THR A 28 3.11 -28.94 44.13
CA THR A 28 1.75 -28.80 43.59
C THR A 28 1.39 -27.36 43.23
N GLU A 29 1.75 -26.37 44.07
CA GLU A 29 1.51 -24.96 43.77
C GLU A 29 2.31 -24.46 42.56
N ARG A 30 3.58 -24.86 42.42
CA ARG A 30 4.37 -24.57 41.21
C ARG A 30 3.73 -25.17 39.95
N ARG A 31 3.21 -26.40 40.04
CA ARG A 31 2.53 -27.07 38.92
C ARG A 31 1.23 -26.35 38.54
N LYS A 32 0.42 -25.93 39.52
CA LYS A 32 -0.80 -25.13 39.31
C LYS A 32 -0.51 -23.79 38.63
N ASN A 33 0.50 -23.06 39.10
CA ASN A 33 0.89 -21.78 38.50
C ASN A 33 1.46 -21.93 37.09
N ARG A 34 2.21 -22.99 36.82
CA ARG A 34 2.67 -23.31 35.46
C ARG A 34 1.48 -23.61 34.54
N MET A 35 0.52 -24.40 34.98
CA MET A 35 -0.68 -24.71 34.19
C MET A 35 -1.52 -23.46 33.91
N ARG A 36 -1.74 -22.59 34.91
CA ARG A 36 -2.44 -21.30 34.72
C ARG A 36 -1.77 -20.43 33.65
N LYS A 37 -0.44 -20.33 33.67
CA LYS A 37 0.31 -19.58 32.65
C LYS A 37 0.16 -20.16 31.25
N VAL A 38 0.20 -21.49 31.11
CA VAL A 38 -0.02 -22.15 29.81
C VAL A 38 -1.45 -21.92 29.31
N TYR A 39 -2.45 -22.01 30.18
CA TYR A 39 -3.84 -21.75 29.81
C TYR A 39 -4.06 -20.30 29.36
N ILE A 40 -3.51 -19.32 30.09
CA ILE A 40 -3.62 -17.91 29.70
C ILE A 40 -2.94 -17.66 28.35
N ALA A 41 -1.72 -18.20 28.15
CA ALA A 41 -1.02 -18.07 26.88
C ALA A 41 -1.80 -18.70 25.71
N ALA A 42 -2.37 -19.88 25.92
CA ALA A 42 -3.19 -20.56 24.90
C ALA A 42 -4.43 -19.73 24.51
N VAL A 43 -5.15 -19.19 25.50
CA VAL A 43 -6.34 -18.34 25.25
C VAL A 43 -5.96 -17.08 24.47
N LEU A 44 -4.85 -16.43 24.80
CA LEU A 44 -4.36 -15.23 24.09
C LEU A 44 -3.98 -15.54 22.63
N ILE A 45 -3.31 -16.67 22.38
CA ILE A 45 -2.93 -17.09 21.03
C ILE A 45 -4.18 -17.44 20.20
N SER A 46 -5.13 -18.18 20.79
CA SER A 46 -6.38 -18.55 20.10
C SER A 46 -7.23 -17.33 19.77
N SER A 47 -7.34 -16.35 20.67
CA SER A 47 -8.10 -15.13 20.40
C SER A 47 -7.45 -14.24 19.34
N ALA A 48 -6.12 -14.14 19.30
CA ALA A 48 -5.42 -13.47 18.20
C ALA A 48 -5.66 -14.17 16.84
N ALA A 49 -5.62 -15.50 16.80
CA ALA A 49 -5.89 -16.28 15.59
C ALA A 49 -7.34 -16.11 15.10
N ILE A 50 -8.32 -16.02 16.01
CA ILE A 50 -9.73 -15.76 15.68
C ILE A 50 -9.91 -14.35 15.11
N LEU A 51 -9.25 -13.34 15.68
CA LEU A 51 -9.31 -11.97 15.17
C LEU A 51 -8.69 -11.87 13.76
N LEU A 52 -7.53 -12.49 13.54
CA LEU A 52 -6.83 -12.51 12.25
C LEU A 52 -7.57 -13.29 11.15
N SER A 53 -8.41 -14.26 11.52
CA SER A 53 -9.22 -15.06 10.58
C SER A 53 -10.64 -14.54 10.42
N SER A 54 -11.02 -13.48 11.13
CA SER A 54 -12.37 -12.93 11.07
C SER A 54 -12.63 -12.26 9.71
N PRO A 55 -13.86 -12.38 9.16
CA PRO A 55 -14.24 -11.70 7.92
C PRO A 55 -14.15 -10.17 8.04
N LEU A 56 -14.41 -9.63 9.24
CA LEU A 56 -14.31 -8.20 9.54
C LEU A 56 -12.88 -7.67 9.37
N PHE A 57 -11.86 -8.44 9.78
CA PHE A 57 -10.46 -8.07 9.59
C PHE A 57 -10.08 -8.06 8.11
N ARG A 58 -10.57 -9.03 7.33
CA ARG A 58 -10.38 -9.07 5.87
C ARG A 58 -11.03 -7.89 5.14
N GLU A 59 -12.23 -7.50 5.56
CA GLU A 59 -12.97 -6.37 4.97
C GLU A 59 -12.29 -5.03 5.26
N VAL A 60 -11.81 -4.81 6.48
CA VAL A 60 -11.02 -3.61 6.85
C VAL A 60 -9.72 -3.51 6.04
N THR A 61 -9.03 -4.64 5.81
CA THR A 61 -7.81 -4.64 4.98
C THR A 61 -8.11 -4.45 3.49
N ALA A 62 -9.22 -4.98 2.98
CA ALA A 62 -9.62 -4.83 1.58
C ALA A 62 -10.06 -3.39 1.27
N ALA A 63 -10.82 -2.76 2.17
CA ALA A 63 -11.22 -1.36 2.04
C ALA A 63 -10.01 -0.40 2.02
N HIS A 64 -8.94 -0.73 2.76
CA HIS A 64 -7.69 0.05 2.73
C HIS A 64 -6.85 -0.16 1.44
N ASP A 65 -7.13 -1.21 0.66
CA ASP A 65 -6.51 -1.42 -0.66
C ASP A 65 -7.33 -0.77 -1.79
N GLU A 66 -8.65 -0.57 -1.61
CA GLU A 66 -9.50 0.17 -2.57
C GLU A 66 -9.12 1.65 -2.70
N ASP A 67 -8.57 2.27 -1.64
CA ASP A 67 -8.13 3.68 -1.64
C ASP A 67 -6.77 3.91 -2.34
N LYS A 68 -6.11 2.85 -2.86
CA LYS A 68 -4.85 3.01 -3.59
C LYS A 68 -5.09 3.33 -5.07
N GLU A 69 -4.24 4.17 -5.64
CA GLU A 69 -4.30 4.54 -7.05
C GLU A 69 -3.98 3.33 -7.95
N GLN A 70 -5.03 2.71 -8.52
CA GLN A 70 -4.93 1.49 -9.34
C GLN A 70 -4.68 1.74 -10.83
N HIS A 71 -4.54 3.00 -11.25
CA HIS A 71 -4.50 3.37 -12.67
C HIS A 71 -3.38 4.38 -12.95
N LEU A 72 -2.67 4.15 -14.04
CA LEU A 72 -1.68 5.09 -14.58
C LEU A 72 -2.24 5.74 -15.84
N PHE A 73 -2.34 7.06 -15.82
CA PHE A 73 -2.74 7.87 -16.97
C PHE A 73 -1.51 8.38 -17.72
N VAL A 74 -1.46 8.14 -19.02
CA VAL A 74 -0.34 8.53 -19.89
C VAL A 74 -0.85 9.43 -21.00
N TRP A 75 -0.35 10.66 -21.05
CA TRP A 75 -0.58 11.58 -22.17
C TRP A 75 0.52 11.38 -23.21
N ALA A 76 0.14 10.86 -24.38
CA ALA A 76 1.09 10.38 -25.38
C ALA A 76 0.76 10.90 -26.78
N GLY A 77 1.79 11.05 -27.60
CA GLY A 77 1.67 11.52 -28.98
C GLY A 77 2.14 10.48 -29.98
N ASP A 78 1.54 10.48 -31.16
CA ASP A 78 2.04 9.66 -32.27
C ASP A 78 3.42 10.17 -32.71
N GLN A 79 4.41 9.27 -32.79
CA GLN A 79 5.79 9.66 -33.14
C GLN A 79 5.86 10.32 -34.53
N ALA A 80 5.09 9.81 -35.49
CA ALA A 80 5.03 10.35 -36.84
C ALA A 80 4.12 11.59 -36.95
N ARG A 81 3.37 11.92 -35.89
CA ARG A 81 2.41 13.03 -35.83
C ARG A 81 1.28 12.93 -36.87
N ALA A 82 1.04 11.73 -37.40
CA ALA A 82 0.01 11.43 -38.38
C ALA A 82 -1.33 11.11 -37.71
N ASN A 83 -1.30 10.54 -36.51
CA ASN A 83 -2.48 10.27 -35.70
C ASN A 83 -2.65 11.30 -34.58
N ALA A 84 -3.84 11.31 -33.98
CA ALA A 84 -4.13 12.12 -32.80
C ALA A 84 -3.17 11.75 -31.65
N ASP A 85 -2.73 12.77 -30.91
CA ASP A 85 -2.24 12.58 -29.55
C ASP A 85 -3.39 12.01 -28.70
N PHE A 86 -3.10 11.20 -27.68
CA PHE A 86 -4.09 10.39 -26.99
C PHE A 86 -3.77 10.20 -25.52
N LEU A 87 -4.83 9.98 -24.73
CA LEU A 87 -4.74 9.50 -23.36
C LEU A 87 -4.75 7.98 -23.37
N ALA A 88 -3.75 7.35 -22.77
CA ALA A 88 -3.76 5.93 -22.44
C ALA A 88 -4.02 5.75 -20.95
N VAL A 89 -4.80 4.73 -20.61
CA VAL A 89 -5.04 4.30 -19.23
C VAL A 89 -4.45 2.90 -19.08
N ILE A 90 -3.57 2.74 -18.10
CA ILE A 90 -2.84 1.51 -17.84
C ILE A 90 -3.28 0.97 -16.48
N ASN A 91 -3.47 -0.34 -16.39
CA ASN A 91 -3.71 -1.01 -15.12
C ASN A 91 -2.43 -0.93 -14.28
N PHE A 92 -2.52 -0.28 -13.13
CA PHE A 92 -1.40 -0.10 -12.20
C PHE A 92 -1.63 -0.77 -10.84
N ASP A 93 -2.62 -1.66 -10.76
CA ASP A 93 -2.86 -2.52 -9.61
C ASP A 93 -1.78 -3.60 -9.51
N GLN A 94 -0.88 -3.45 -8.54
CA GLN A 94 0.23 -4.37 -8.30
C GLN A 94 -0.19 -5.81 -7.99
N HIS A 95 -1.45 -6.05 -7.60
CA HIS A 95 -2.00 -7.38 -7.32
C HIS A 95 -2.77 -7.95 -8.52
N SER A 96 -3.03 -7.14 -9.54
CA SER A 96 -3.71 -7.57 -10.76
C SER A 96 -2.79 -8.42 -11.63
N LYS A 97 -3.33 -9.54 -12.15
CA LYS A 97 -2.69 -10.33 -13.20
C LYS A 97 -2.54 -9.58 -14.53
N HIS A 98 -3.20 -8.43 -14.66
CA HIS A 98 -3.18 -7.52 -15.80
C HIS A 98 -2.36 -6.25 -15.52
N TYR A 99 -1.53 -6.24 -14.47
CA TYR A 99 -0.65 -5.11 -14.18
C TYR A 99 0.21 -4.75 -15.42
N GLY A 100 0.20 -3.47 -15.78
CA GLY A 100 0.90 -2.95 -16.96
C GLY A 100 0.10 -3.04 -18.27
N ASP A 101 -1.05 -3.71 -18.30
CA ASP A 101 -1.89 -3.78 -19.49
C ASP A 101 -2.53 -2.41 -19.78
N VAL A 102 -2.63 -2.06 -21.07
CA VAL A 102 -3.43 -0.91 -21.52
C VAL A 102 -4.90 -1.29 -21.39
N ILE A 103 -5.62 -0.58 -20.53
CA ILE A 103 -7.07 -0.73 -20.34
C ILE A 103 -7.81 -0.11 -21.52
N THR A 104 -7.45 1.12 -21.86
CA THR A 104 -8.09 1.87 -22.94
C THR A 104 -7.20 2.99 -23.45
N THR A 105 -7.47 3.42 -24.68
CA THR A 105 -6.91 4.63 -25.27
C THR A 105 -8.03 5.54 -25.74
N PHE A 106 -7.85 6.84 -25.55
CA PHE A 106 -8.79 7.88 -25.97
C PHE A 106 -8.05 8.90 -26.85
N PRO A 107 -8.30 8.93 -28.17
CA PRO A 107 -7.70 9.93 -29.04
C PRO A 107 -8.25 11.32 -28.75
N LEU A 108 -7.39 12.33 -28.73
CA LEU A 108 -7.81 13.72 -28.62
C LEU A 108 -8.72 14.08 -29.82
N PRO A 109 -9.89 14.70 -29.60
CA PRO A 109 -10.79 15.01 -30.69
C PRO A 109 -10.27 16.18 -31.53
N ASN A 110 -10.68 16.21 -32.80
CA ASN A 110 -10.42 17.33 -33.70
C ASN A 110 -11.30 18.56 -33.36
N PRO A 111 -10.87 19.78 -33.74
CA PRO A 111 -9.59 20.12 -34.40
C PRO A 111 -8.40 20.19 -33.43
N GLY A 112 -7.18 20.11 -33.96
CA GLY A 112 -5.95 20.22 -33.16
C GLY A 112 -5.53 18.93 -32.47
N ALA A 113 -5.98 17.78 -32.98
CA ALA A 113 -5.74 16.50 -32.34
C ALA A 113 -4.28 16.04 -32.34
N SER A 114 -3.40 16.58 -33.21
CA SER A 114 -2.04 16.07 -33.40
C SER A 114 -0.95 17.13 -33.38
N GLY A 115 0.23 16.71 -32.92
CA GLY A 115 1.43 17.54 -32.86
C GLY A 115 1.40 18.56 -31.73
N ASN A 116 0.71 18.24 -30.64
CA ASN A 116 0.68 19.04 -29.44
C ASN A 116 1.96 18.90 -28.62
N GLU A 117 2.73 17.82 -28.84
CA GLU A 117 3.85 17.42 -27.97
C GLU A 117 3.37 17.21 -26.53
N PRO A 118 2.79 16.04 -26.24
CA PRO A 118 2.41 15.66 -24.88
C PRO A 118 3.58 15.75 -23.91
N HIS A 119 3.46 16.62 -22.89
CA HIS A 119 4.59 16.96 -22.01
C HIS A 119 4.26 16.88 -20.52
N HIS A 120 3.12 17.43 -20.11
CA HIS A 120 2.70 17.48 -18.70
C HIS A 120 1.32 16.86 -18.52
N VAL A 121 1.11 16.26 -17.35
CA VAL A 121 -0.18 15.73 -16.90
C VAL A 121 -0.34 16.05 -15.41
N GLY A 122 -1.55 16.41 -15.00
CA GLY A 122 -1.92 16.57 -13.60
C GLY A 122 -3.33 16.05 -13.35
N LEU A 123 -3.52 15.33 -12.25
CA LEU A 123 -4.82 14.83 -11.81
C LEU A 123 -5.41 15.78 -10.76
N SER A 124 -6.71 16.02 -10.83
CA SER A 124 -7.43 16.79 -9.80
C SER A 124 -7.38 16.07 -8.45
N ALA A 125 -7.57 16.84 -7.38
CA ALA A 125 -7.49 16.31 -6.02
C ALA A 125 -8.53 15.21 -5.72
N ASP A 126 -9.66 15.22 -6.41
CA ASP A 126 -10.71 14.20 -6.32
C ASP A 126 -10.52 13.04 -7.29
N GLY A 127 -9.43 13.02 -8.07
CA GLY A 127 -9.10 11.93 -9.00
C GLY A 127 -9.94 11.90 -10.28
N ASN A 128 -10.86 12.84 -10.49
CA ASN A 128 -11.86 12.75 -11.55
C ASN A 128 -11.50 13.47 -12.84
N VAL A 129 -10.59 14.46 -12.79
CA VAL A 129 -10.24 15.29 -13.94
C VAL A 129 -8.74 15.28 -14.17
N LEU A 130 -8.33 14.91 -15.37
CA LEU A 130 -6.94 14.98 -15.81
C LEU A 130 -6.73 16.17 -16.73
N ALA A 131 -5.79 17.03 -16.39
CA ALA A 131 -5.31 18.12 -17.22
C ALA A 131 -4.01 17.68 -17.92
N ALA A 132 -3.97 17.81 -19.23
CA ALA A 132 -2.85 17.41 -20.08
C ALA A 132 -2.33 18.62 -20.87
N GLY A 133 -1.03 18.88 -20.80
CA GLY A 133 -0.37 19.99 -21.50
C GLY A 133 0.33 19.56 -22.78
N GLY A 134 0.24 20.38 -23.83
CA GLY A 134 0.96 20.25 -25.08
C GLY A 134 1.97 21.38 -25.31
N LEU A 135 3.27 21.10 -25.21
CA LEU A 135 4.32 22.14 -25.30
C LEU A 135 4.35 22.86 -26.65
N LEU A 136 4.10 22.14 -27.74
CA LEU A 136 4.18 22.69 -29.09
C LEU A 136 2.83 23.17 -29.63
N SER A 137 1.74 22.99 -28.88
CA SER A 137 0.40 23.46 -29.26
C SER A 137 0.37 24.97 -29.54
N VAL A 138 1.13 25.75 -28.77
CA VAL A 138 1.27 27.21 -28.93
C VAL A 138 1.84 27.57 -30.30
N LEU A 139 2.90 26.89 -30.74
CA LEU A 139 3.55 27.16 -32.03
C LEU A 139 2.64 26.83 -33.23
N LYS A 140 1.64 25.98 -33.01
CA LYS A 140 0.63 25.60 -34.01
C LYS A 140 -0.65 26.43 -33.91
N GLY A 141 -0.73 27.38 -32.97
CA GLY A 141 -1.93 28.19 -32.74
C GLY A 141 -3.12 27.39 -32.23
N GLN A 142 -2.88 26.26 -31.56
CA GLN A 142 -3.90 25.34 -31.04
C GLN A 142 -4.20 25.65 -29.56
N ASN A 143 -5.19 24.96 -28.99
CA ASN A 143 -5.36 24.94 -27.54
C ASN A 143 -4.22 24.10 -26.92
N GLU A 144 -3.78 24.48 -25.73
CA GLU A 144 -2.54 23.97 -25.10
C GLU A 144 -2.82 23.03 -23.93
N ILE A 145 -3.93 23.23 -23.24
CA ILE A 145 -4.33 22.41 -22.09
C ILE A 145 -5.62 21.67 -22.46
N PHE A 146 -5.63 20.37 -22.23
CA PHE A 146 -6.75 19.47 -22.53
C PHE A 146 -7.25 18.83 -21.24
N PHE A 147 -8.56 18.84 -21.03
CA PHE A 147 -9.19 18.29 -19.83
C PHE A 147 -9.98 17.04 -20.17
N PHE A 148 -9.76 16.00 -19.39
CA PHE A 148 -10.45 14.72 -19.50
C PHE A 148 -11.15 14.39 -18.19
N ASP A 149 -12.38 13.90 -18.26
CA ASP A 149 -13.03 13.18 -17.18
C ASP A 149 -12.51 11.75 -17.17
N VAL A 150 -11.91 11.38 -16.05
CA VAL A 150 -11.30 10.07 -15.77
C VAL A 150 -11.91 9.41 -14.54
N SER A 151 -13.06 9.91 -14.05
CA SER A 151 -13.82 9.30 -12.95
C SER A 151 -14.18 7.83 -13.20
N ASN A 152 -14.29 7.44 -14.48
CA ASN A 152 -14.28 6.05 -14.92
C ASN A 152 -13.06 5.79 -15.81
N PRO A 153 -11.99 5.16 -15.27
CA PRO A 153 -10.75 4.90 -16.02
C PRO A 153 -10.93 4.00 -17.25
N ASN A 154 -11.97 3.16 -17.29
CA ASN A 154 -12.26 2.32 -18.45
C ASN A 154 -12.92 3.10 -19.60
N ARG A 155 -13.49 4.29 -19.30
CA ARG A 155 -14.31 5.08 -20.23
C ARG A 155 -14.05 6.57 -20.06
N PRO A 156 -12.80 7.04 -20.23
CA PRO A 156 -12.48 8.45 -20.11
C PRO A 156 -13.23 9.28 -21.18
N ARG A 157 -13.41 10.56 -20.91
CA ARG A 157 -14.11 11.49 -21.81
C ARG A 157 -13.37 12.80 -21.93
N PHE A 158 -13.30 13.33 -23.14
CA PHE A 158 -12.85 14.71 -23.33
C PHE A 158 -13.90 15.70 -22.80
N LEU A 159 -13.46 16.67 -22.01
CA LEU A 159 -14.30 17.73 -21.44
C LEU A 159 -14.14 19.02 -22.24
N SER A 160 -12.92 19.55 -22.29
CA SER A 160 -12.65 20.86 -22.88
C SER A 160 -11.16 21.05 -23.15
N SER A 161 -10.83 22.16 -23.81
CA SER A 161 -9.45 22.60 -23.95
C SER A 161 -9.34 24.12 -23.84
N ALA A 162 -8.17 24.60 -23.44
CA ALA A 162 -7.92 26.02 -23.20
C ALA A 162 -6.65 26.50 -23.92
N ASN A 163 -6.65 27.77 -24.31
CA ASN A 163 -5.47 28.47 -24.82
C ASN A 163 -5.10 29.61 -23.84
N PRO A 164 -4.07 29.41 -23.00
CA PRO A 164 -3.67 30.38 -21.97
C PRO A 164 -3.31 31.76 -22.55
N LEU A 165 -2.71 31.81 -23.74
CA LEU A 165 -2.31 33.06 -24.40
C LEU A 165 -3.52 33.89 -24.84
N ARG A 166 -4.63 33.25 -25.21
CA ARG A 166 -5.87 33.96 -25.57
C ARG A 166 -6.63 34.49 -24.36
N THR A 167 -6.49 33.85 -23.20
CA THR A 167 -7.15 34.29 -21.96
C THR A 167 -6.50 35.54 -21.36
N SER A 168 -5.18 35.73 -21.49
CA SER A 168 -4.48 36.93 -21.02
C SER A 168 -4.64 38.14 -21.96
N PHE A 169 -4.66 37.92 -23.29
CA PHE A 169 -4.83 39.01 -24.26
C PHE A 169 -6.24 39.64 -24.24
N ARG A 170 -7.24 38.92 -23.72
CA ARG A 170 -8.60 39.47 -23.55
C ARG A 170 -8.71 40.40 -22.35
N LEU A 171 -7.93 40.20 -21.30
CA LEU A 171 -7.88 41.14 -20.16
C LEU A 171 -7.16 42.43 -20.54
N SER A 172 -6.04 42.37 -21.27
CA SER A 172 -5.31 43.59 -21.66
C SER A 172 -6.06 44.48 -22.66
N ARG A 173 -7.03 43.94 -23.41
CA ARG A 173 -7.91 44.74 -24.30
C ARG A 173 -9.08 45.39 -23.56
N MET A 174 -9.43 44.96 -22.34
CA MET A 174 -10.49 45.60 -21.54
C MET A 174 -9.97 46.74 -20.64
N GLU A 175 -8.66 46.85 -20.43
CA GLU A 175 -8.06 47.97 -19.66
C GLU A 175 -7.84 49.25 -20.51
N GLY A 176 -8.13 49.22 -21.82
CA GLY A 176 -7.87 50.33 -22.74
C GLY A 176 -9.11 51.11 -23.20
N SER A 177 -10.26 50.94 -22.56
CA SER A 177 -11.52 51.62 -22.95
C SER A 177 -12.20 52.28 -21.75
N TRP A 178 -11.67 53.42 -21.33
CA TRP A 178 -12.37 54.49 -20.61
C TRP A 178 -11.86 55.84 -21.11
#